data_AF-A0A527H738-F1
#
_entry.id   AF-A0A527H738-F1
#
_cell.length_a   1.000
_cell.length_b   1.000
_cell.length_c   1.000
_cell.angle_alpha   90.00
_cell.angle_beta   90.00
_cell.angle_gamma   90.00
#
_symmetry.space_group_name_H-M   'P 1'
#
loop_
_entity.id
_entity.type
_entity.pdbx_description
1 polymer ?
#
loop_
_entity_poly.entity_id
_entity_poly.type
_entity_poly.pdbx_seq_one_letter_code
_entity_poly.pdbx_strand_id
1 'polypeptide(L)'
;DIPAANLDLLATGTVRDDANPAAAPDEQPFPADAAKFRMVHVANGRAMIQDDAGLWIVQRGSILPDSSQVSSIEQRNGKWVMVTSADRVIELSR
;
A
#
# COMPACT_ATOMS: atom_id res chain seq x y z
N ASP A 1 10.14 -29.20 27.93
CA ASP A 1 11.11 -28.16 28.29
C ASP A 1 11.02 -27.07 27.24
N ILE A 2 10.55 -25.87 27.61
CA ILE A 2 10.40 -24.74 26.68
C ILE A 2 11.65 -23.89 26.85
N PRO A 3 12.45 -23.64 25.81
CA PRO A 3 13.65 -22.84 25.97
C PRO A 3 13.27 -21.46 26.48
N ALA A 4 13.99 -20.97 27.50
CA ALA A 4 13.85 -19.62 28.00
C ALA A 4 14.16 -18.64 26.85
N ALA A 5 13.12 -18.24 26.13
CA ALA A 5 13.20 -17.18 25.16
C ALA A 5 13.60 -15.92 25.95
N ASN A 6 14.65 -15.22 25.49
CA ASN A 6 14.98 -13.87 25.95
C ASN A 6 13.80 -12.95 25.61
N LEU A 7 12.79 -12.95 26.47
CA LEU A 7 11.62 -12.10 26.37
C LEU A 7 12.04 -10.68 26.75
N ASP A 8 11.86 -9.75 25.81
CA ASP A 8 12.02 -8.34 26.09
C ASP A 8 10.84 -7.86 26.95
N LEU A 9 11.13 -7.55 28.22
CA LEU A 9 10.14 -7.09 29.19
C LEU A 9 9.97 -5.56 29.17
N LEU A 10 10.65 -4.86 28.25
CA LEU A 10 10.54 -3.41 28.14
C LEU A 10 9.20 -3.04 27.48
N ALA A 11 8.36 -2.35 28.24
CA ALA A 11 7.13 -1.78 27.72
C ALA A 11 7.44 -0.53 26.89
N THR A 12 6.99 -0.50 25.63
CA THR A 12 7.15 0.64 24.71
C THR A 12 6.02 1.69 24.83
N GLY A 13 5.12 1.53 25.81
CA GLY A 13 3.98 2.43 26.04
C GLY A 13 4.13 3.25 27.33
N THR A 14 3.83 4.54 27.26
CA THR A 14 3.69 5.42 28.43
C THR A 14 2.22 5.59 28.79
N VAL A 15 1.82 5.25 30.02
CA VAL A 15 0.50 5.61 30.55
C VAL A 15 0.58 7.04 31.09
N ARG A 16 -0.36 7.90 30.70
CA ARG A 16 -0.48 9.26 31.27
C ARG A 16 -1.30 9.19 32.56
N ASP A 17 -0.88 9.91 33.60
CA ASP A 17 -1.58 10.02 34.90
C ASP A 17 -2.78 10.99 34.86
N ASP A 18 -2.91 11.77 33.79
CA ASP A 18 -3.90 12.84 33.67
C ASP A 18 -5.24 12.32 33.14
N ALA A 19 -6.34 12.69 33.79
CA ALA A 19 -7.71 12.38 33.39
C ALA A 19 -8.20 13.17 32.15
N ASN A 20 -7.30 13.69 31.32
CA ASN A 20 -7.70 14.21 30.02
C ASN A 20 -8.01 13.01 29.13
N PRO A 21 -9.28 12.78 28.74
CA PRO A 21 -9.61 11.64 27.90
C PRO A 21 -8.73 11.71 26.65
N ALA A 22 -8.09 10.58 26.33
CA ALA A 22 -7.52 10.42 25.00
C ALA A 22 -8.63 10.73 23.99
N ALA A 23 -8.25 11.36 22.87
CA ALA A 23 -9.16 11.56 21.75
C ALA A 23 -9.92 10.24 21.53
N ALA A 24 -11.25 10.33 21.49
CA ALA A 24 -12.07 9.14 21.35
C ALA A 24 -11.63 8.36 20.10
N PRO A 25 -11.76 7.02 20.04
CA PRO A 25 -11.27 6.24 18.89
C PRO A 25 -11.75 6.76 17.53
N ASP A 26 -12.90 7.42 17.51
CA ASP A 26 -13.55 8.11 16.40
C ASP A 26 -12.98 9.51 16.07
N GLU A 27 -12.24 10.12 16.98
CA GLU A 27 -11.51 11.39 16.79
C GLU A 27 -10.07 11.17 16.27
N GLN A 28 -9.59 9.92 16.22
CA GLN A 28 -8.31 9.60 15.58
C GLN A 28 -8.46 9.75 14.06
N PRO A 29 -7.69 10.65 13.41
CA PRO A 29 -7.72 10.74 11.95
C PRO A 29 -7.27 9.41 11.36
N PHE A 30 -7.99 8.97 10.32
CA PHE A 30 -7.53 7.86 9.51
C PHE A 30 -6.17 8.20 8.90
N PRO A 31 -5.29 7.19 8.68
CA PRO A 31 -4.12 7.38 7.85
C PRO A 31 -4.53 8.00 6.51
N ALA A 32 -3.66 8.85 5.95
CA ALA A 32 -3.91 9.41 4.63
C ALA A 32 -4.09 8.29 3.58
N ASP A 33 -4.84 8.58 2.52
CA ASP A 33 -5.00 7.65 1.40
C ASP A 33 -3.65 7.14 0.91
N ALA A 34 -3.58 5.84 0.62
CA ALA A 34 -2.37 5.23 0.07
C ALA A 34 -1.93 5.93 -1.22
N ALA A 35 -0.61 5.95 -1.45
CA ALA A 35 0.03 6.64 -2.55
C ALA A 35 -0.69 6.37 -3.89
N LYS A 36 -0.96 7.44 -4.65
CA LYS A 36 -1.63 7.34 -5.95
C LYS A 36 -0.62 6.89 -7.00
N PHE A 37 -0.80 5.68 -7.52
CA PHE A 37 0.00 5.18 -8.64
C PHE A 37 -0.41 5.83 -9.96
N ARG A 38 0.58 6.15 -10.78
CA ARG A 38 0.38 6.53 -12.19
C ARG A 38 1.09 5.53 -13.08
N MET A 39 0.38 4.95 -14.04
CA MET A 39 1.00 4.07 -15.02
C MET A 39 1.60 4.91 -16.14
N VAL A 40 2.91 4.80 -16.35
CA VAL A 40 3.65 5.64 -17.31
C VAL A 40 4.01 4.91 -18.60
N HIS A 41 4.10 3.58 -18.60
CA HIS A 41 4.41 2.80 -19.79
C HIS A 41 3.91 1.37 -19.67
N VAL A 42 3.59 0.71 -20.80
CA VAL A 42 3.27 -0.73 -20.84
C VAL A 42 3.97 -1.38 -22.02
N ALA A 43 4.68 -2.48 -21.75
CA ALA A 43 5.35 -3.29 -22.76
C ALA A 43 5.47 -4.75 -22.32
N ASN A 44 5.22 -5.69 -23.24
CA ASN A 44 5.41 -7.13 -23.04
C ASN A 44 4.75 -7.67 -21.77
N GLY A 45 3.51 -7.24 -21.47
CA GLY A 45 2.77 -7.66 -20.28
C GLY A 45 3.27 -7.10 -18.95
N ARG A 46 4.14 -6.10 -18.99
CA ARG A 46 4.66 -5.36 -17.82
C ARG A 46 4.24 -3.91 -17.89
N ALA A 47 4.01 -3.31 -16.74
CA ALA A 47 3.73 -1.89 -16.60
C ALA A 47 4.87 -1.20 -15.86
N MET A 48 5.21 0.01 -16.28
CA MET A 48 5.98 0.94 -15.48
C MET A 48 5.00 1.85 -14.76
N ILE A 49 5.14 1.97 -13.44
CA ILE A 49 4.32 2.82 -12.59
C ILE A 49 5.18 3.80 -11.82
N GLN A 50 4.59 4.92 -11.44
CA GLN A 50 5.20 5.97 -10.65
C GLN A 50 4.38 6.24 -9.39
N ASP A 51 5.04 6.38 -8.26
CA ASP A 51 4.50 6.95 -7.02
C ASP A 51 5.37 8.13 -6.55
N ASP A 52 5.17 8.58 -5.31
CA ASP A 52 5.99 9.60 -4.67
C ASP A 52 7.40 9.12 -4.32
N ALA A 53 7.61 7.81 -4.16
CA ALA A 53 8.90 7.21 -3.89
C ALA A 53 9.77 7.01 -5.16
N GLY A 54 9.16 6.81 -6.33
CA GLY A 54 9.91 6.67 -7.58
C GLY A 54 9.18 5.94 -8.70
N LEU A 55 9.96 5.26 -9.54
CA LEU A 55 9.48 4.46 -10.68
C LEU A 55 9.70 2.97 -10.41
N TRP A 56 8.68 2.17 -10.74
CA TRP A 56 8.66 0.73 -10.53
C TRP A 56 8.27 0.02 -11.82
N ILE A 57 8.88 -1.13 -12.08
CA ILE A 57 8.43 -2.04 -13.15
C ILE A 57 7.71 -3.22 -12.50
N VAL A 58 6.45 -3.41 -12.88
CA VAL A 58 5.55 -4.40 -12.28
C VAL A 58 4.96 -5.32 -13.35
N GLN A 59 4.59 -6.52 -12.93
CA GLN A 59 3.89 -7.53 -13.72
C GLN A 59 2.75 -8.12 -12.90
N ARG A 60 1.91 -8.96 -13.51
CA ARG A 60 0.87 -9.70 -12.78
C ARG A 60 1.49 -10.47 -11.60
N GLY A 61 0.93 -10.28 -10.41
CA GLY A 61 1.39 -10.86 -9.14
C GLY A 61 2.45 -10.04 -8.39
N SER A 62 2.97 -8.95 -8.95
CA SER A 62 3.85 -8.03 -8.22
C SER A 62 3.11 -7.37 -7.05
N ILE A 63 3.81 -7.22 -5.91
CA ILE A 63 3.33 -6.46 -4.75
C ILE A 63 3.72 -4.99 -4.94
N LEU A 64 2.76 -4.09 -4.76
CA LEU A 64 2.91 -2.65 -4.85
C LEU A 64 3.29 -2.04 -3.47
N PRO A 65 3.81 -0.81 -3.43
CA PRO A 65 4.14 -0.11 -2.18
C PRO A 65 2.97 0.05 -1.18
N ASP A 66 1.72 0.01 -1.66
CA ASP A 66 0.52 0.01 -0.80
C ASP A 66 0.12 -1.41 -0.32
N SER A 67 1.00 -2.39 -0.48
CA SER A 67 0.78 -3.82 -0.22
C SER A 67 -0.26 -4.51 -1.10
N SER A 68 -0.87 -3.82 -2.07
CA SER A 68 -1.77 -4.45 -3.03
C SER A 68 -1.00 -5.27 -4.07
N GLN A 69 -1.66 -6.22 -4.74
CA GLN A 69 -1.06 -7.02 -5.80
C GLN A 69 -1.60 -6.63 -7.18
N VAL A 70 -0.79 -6.78 -8.22
CA VAL A 70 -1.23 -6.59 -9.60
C VAL A 70 -2.05 -7.80 -10.06
N SER A 71 -3.35 -7.62 -10.22
CA SER A 71 -4.29 -8.66 -10.69
C SER A 71 -4.19 -8.88 -12.20
N SER A 72 -4.19 -7.81 -13.00
CA SER A 72 -4.05 -7.89 -14.46
C SER A 72 -3.49 -6.61 -15.07
N ILE A 73 -2.90 -6.73 -16.26
CA ILE A 73 -2.49 -5.62 -17.13
C ILE A 73 -3.07 -5.92 -18.51
N GLU A 74 -4.04 -5.12 -18.95
CA GLU A 74 -4.86 -5.42 -20.11
C GLU A 74 -5.28 -4.15 -20.87
N GLN A 75 -5.76 -4.31 -22.10
CA GLN A 75 -6.25 -3.20 -22.90
C GLN A 75 -7.78 -3.18 -22.89
N ARG A 76 -8.38 -2.09 -22.39
CA ARG A 76 -9.83 -1.83 -22.42
C ARG A 76 -10.10 -0.64 -23.33
N ASN A 77 -10.93 -0.83 -24.36
CA ASN A 77 -11.30 0.23 -25.31
C ASN A 77 -10.07 0.96 -25.92
N GLY A 78 -9.03 0.21 -26.27
CA GLY A 78 -7.79 0.77 -26.84
C GLY A 78 -6.85 1.42 -25.82
N LYS A 79 -7.22 1.53 -24.54
CA LYS A 79 -6.36 2.04 -23.47
C LYS A 79 -5.79 0.93 -22.61
N TRP A 80 -4.52 1.07 -22.22
CA TRP A 80 -3.93 0.18 -21.23
C TRP A 80 -4.44 0.49 -19.83
N VAL A 81 -4.78 -0.56 -19.09
CA VAL A 81 -5.23 -0.50 -17.70
C VAL A 81 -4.55 -1.59 -16.88
N MET A 82 -4.27 -1.29 -15.62
CA MET A 82 -3.84 -2.26 -14.62
C MET A 82 -4.90 -2.32 -13.53
N VAL A 83 -5.25 -3.54 -13.14
CA VAL A 83 -6.19 -3.82 -12.05
C VAL A 83 -5.38 -4.35 -10.88
N THR A 84 -5.63 -3.81 -9.68
CA THR A 84 -5.01 -4.29 -8.45
C THR A 84 -5.95 -5.18 -7.65
N SER A 85 -5.43 -5.89 -6.65
CA SER A 85 -6.21 -6.71 -5.72
C SER A 85 -7.13 -5.89 -4.80
N ALA A 86 -6.95 -4.57 -4.78
CA ALA A 86 -7.82 -3.62 -4.10
C ALA A 86 -8.90 -3.05 -5.05
N ASP A 87 -9.18 -3.75 -6.15
CA ASP A 87 -10.13 -3.36 -7.21
C ASP A 87 -9.89 -1.97 -7.83
N ARG A 88 -8.67 -1.43 -7.68
CA ARG A 88 -8.30 -0.17 -8.32
C ARG A 88 -7.94 -0.39 -9.78
N VAL A 89 -8.49 0.46 -10.63
CA VAL A 89 -8.17 0.52 -12.06
C VAL A 89 -7.28 1.73 -12.32
N ILE A 90 -6.06 1.49 -12.78
CA ILE A 90 -5.07 2.51 -13.10
C ILE A 90 -4.89 2.54 -14.61
N GLU A 91 -5.32 3.63 -15.26
CA GLU A 91 -5.11 3.83 -16.70
C GLU A 91 -3.70 4.34 -17.00
N LEU A 92 -3.19 4.00 -18.19
CA LEU A 92 -1.97 4.60 -18.73
C LEU A 92 -2.12 6.12 -18.85
N SER A 93 -1.21 6.87 -18.23
CA SER A 93 -1.15 8.32 -18.35
C SER A 93 -0.82 8.73 -19.79
N ARG A 94 -1.50 9.77 -20.28
CA ARG A 94 -1.18 10.40 -21.56
C ARG A 94 0.03 11.31 -21.45
#